data_AF-R9CFB6-F1
#
_entry.id   AF-R9CFB6-F1
#
_cell.length_a   1.000
_cell.length_b   1.000
_cell.length_c   1.000
_cell.angle_alpha   90.00
_cell.angle_beta   90.00
_cell.angle_gamma   90.00
#
_symmetry.space_group_name_H-M   'P 1'
#
loop_
_entity.id
_entity.type
_entity.pdbx_description
1 polymer ?
#
loop_
_entity_poly.entity_id
_entity_poly.type
_entity_poly.pdbx_seq_one_letter_code
_entity_poly.pdbx_strand_id
1 'polypeptide(L)'
;MNKVYKILITVLVVLEIVHICPQALLINLSRDAVENPKLVDKIIKKNLKFVNIDVDIPQIVGLINENGEKVINNEISDWTDSWINEVKETSEDLTPTIPYELNAKYTLTNNEAILSFYIDYYQFSGGAHGITTRKSYNIDIKSGKKIELKDLFKVGYNYKKI
;
A
#
# COMPACT_ATOMS: atom_id res chain seq x y z
N MET A 1 -47.92 48.21 -12.88
CA MET A 1 -48.12 46.77 -12.59
C MET A 1 -48.13 46.57 -11.08
N ASN A 2 -49.24 46.07 -10.54
CA ASN A 2 -49.53 45.99 -9.10
C ASN A 2 -48.43 45.26 -8.32
N LYS A 3 -48.15 45.75 -7.11
CA LYS A 3 -47.10 45.24 -6.20
C LYS A 3 -47.20 43.71 -5.99
N VAL A 4 -48.43 43.19 -6.01
CA VAL A 4 -48.76 41.77 -5.95
C VAL A 4 -48.23 40.97 -7.15
N TYR A 5 -48.29 41.55 -8.36
CA TYR A 5 -47.83 40.91 -9.59
C TYR A 5 -46.29 40.81 -9.63
N LYS A 6 -45.60 41.82 -9.09
CA LYS A 6 -44.14 41.75 -8.90
C LYS A 6 -43.75 40.64 -7.93
N ILE A 7 -44.46 40.49 -6.81
CA ILE A 7 -44.18 39.43 -5.83
C ILE A 7 -44.43 38.05 -6.46
N LEU A 8 -45.53 37.86 -7.20
CA LEU A 8 -45.82 36.59 -7.88
C LEU A 8 -44.74 36.20 -8.90
N ILE A 9 -44.29 37.16 -9.73
CA ILE A 9 -43.21 36.92 -10.70
C ILE A 9 -41.91 36.56 -9.99
N THR A 10 -41.60 37.24 -8.88
CA THR A 10 -40.36 36.97 -8.13
C THR A 10 -40.37 35.57 -7.51
N VAL A 11 -41.52 35.12 -7.00
CA VAL A 11 -41.70 33.76 -6.46
C VAL A 11 -41.59 32.70 -7.57
N LEU A 12 -42.18 32.94 -8.74
CA LEU A 12 -42.10 32.04 -9.90
C LEU A 12 -40.65 31.87 -10.39
N VAL A 13 -39.89 32.97 -10.49
CA VAL A 13 -38.48 32.94 -10.89
C VAL A 13 -37.61 32.19 -9.87
N VAL A 14 -37.88 32.34 -8.56
CA VAL A 14 -37.16 31.60 -7.52
C VAL A 14 -37.47 30.10 -7.56
N LEU A 15 -38.72 29.71 -7.84
CA LEU A 15 -39.11 28.30 -8.01
C LEU A 15 -38.41 27.63 -9.19
N GLU A 16 -38.24 28.34 -10.31
CA GLU A 16 -37.52 27.78 -11.47
C GLU A 16 -36.01 27.63 -11.20
N ILE A 17 -35.40 28.50 -10.40
CA ILE A 17 -33.97 28.40 -10.04
C ILE A 17 -33.71 27.17 -9.15
N VAL A 18 -34.65 26.78 -8.28
CA VAL A 18 -34.51 25.58 -7.42
C VAL A 18 -34.59 24.28 -8.24
N HIS A 19 -35.31 24.27 -9.37
CA HIS A 19 -35.36 23.12 -10.28
C HIS A 19 -34.12 22.95 -11.17
N ILE A 20 -33.26 23.96 -11.28
CA ILE A 20 -32.04 23.92 -12.09
C ILE A 20 -30.84 23.38 -11.31
N CYS A 21 -30.95 23.24 -9.97
CA CYS A 21 -29.92 22.62 -9.16
C CYS A 21 -29.77 21.13 -9.54
N PRO A 22 -28.66 20.70 -10.18
CA PRO A 22 -28.43 19.31 -10.52
C PRO A 22 -27.91 18.58 -9.27
N GLN A 23 -28.56 18.71 -8.13
CA GLN A 23 -28.22 17.93 -6.94
C GLN A 23 -28.46 16.43 -7.22
N ALA A 24 -29.41 16.10 -8.10
CA ALA A 24 -29.58 14.74 -8.62
C ALA A 24 -28.47 14.28 -9.59
N LEU A 25 -27.78 15.21 -10.26
CA LEU A 25 -26.67 14.89 -11.17
C LEU A 25 -25.37 14.60 -10.39
N LEU A 26 -25.18 15.26 -9.24
CA LEU A 26 -24.02 15.05 -8.36
C LEU A 26 -24.14 13.78 -7.50
N ILE A 27 -25.35 13.34 -7.15
CA ILE A 27 -25.56 12.09 -6.39
C ILE A 27 -25.26 10.84 -7.23
N ASN A 28 -25.33 10.94 -8.57
CA ASN A 28 -25.07 9.83 -9.50
C ASN A 28 -23.63 9.81 -10.06
N LEU A 29 -22.75 10.71 -9.62
CA LEU A 29 -21.33 10.62 -9.97
C LEU A 29 -20.66 9.55 -9.08
N SER A 30 -20.90 8.30 -9.49
CA SER A 30 -20.17 7.08 -9.12
C SER A 30 -19.85 6.88 -7.64
N ARG A 31 -20.77 6.23 -6.92
CA ARG A 31 -20.43 5.41 -5.75
C ARG A 31 -19.57 4.18 -6.11
N ASP A 32 -19.34 3.95 -7.42
CA ASP A 32 -18.55 2.85 -7.99
C ASP A 32 -17.14 3.25 -8.47
N ALA A 33 -16.68 4.47 -8.19
CA ALA A 33 -15.26 4.78 -8.32
C ALA A 33 -14.54 4.15 -7.11
N VAL A 34 -14.36 2.83 -7.14
CA VAL A 34 -13.47 2.16 -6.20
C VAL A 34 -12.07 2.69 -6.50
N GLU A 35 -11.57 3.59 -5.65
CA GLU A 35 -10.19 4.03 -5.76
C GLU A 35 -9.28 2.79 -5.69
N ASN A 36 -8.33 2.68 -6.62
CA ASN A 36 -7.34 1.60 -6.57
C ASN A 36 -6.59 1.67 -5.22
N PRO A 37 -6.25 0.51 -4.63
CA PRO A 37 -5.49 0.48 -3.39
C PRO A 37 -4.15 1.20 -3.58
N LYS A 38 -3.73 1.88 -2.52
CA LYS A 38 -2.49 2.66 -2.49
C LYS A 38 -1.50 2.00 -1.54
N LEU A 39 -0.22 2.24 -1.81
CA LEU A 39 0.85 1.94 -0.86
C LEU A 39 1.18 3.24 -0.12
N VAL A 40 1.21 3.18 1.20
CA VAL A 40 1.66 4.27 2.06
C VAL A 40 2.88 3.85 2.85
N ASP A 41 3.76 4.80 3.14
CA ASP A 41 5.03 4.50 3.82
C ASP A 41 4.80 4.17 5.30
N LYS A 42 5.37 3.06 5.75
CA LYS A 42 5.64 2.79 7.16
C LYS A 42 7.14 2.89 7.39
N ILE A 43 7.53 3.99 8.04
CA ILE A 43 8.91 4.39 8.24
C ILE A 43 9.40 3.92 9.61
N ILE A 44 10.54 3.22 9.63
CA ILE A 44 11.25 2.82 10.84
C ILE A 44 12.69 3.33 10.72
N LYS A 45 12.99 4.43 11.41
CA LYS A 45 14.34 5.03 11.44
C LYS A 45 14.89 5.07 12.85
N LYS A 46 16.03 4.41 13.08
CA LYS A 46 16.70 4.35 14.39
C LYS A 46 18.21 4.22 14.21
N ASN A 47 18.97 5.01 14.95
CA ASN A 47 20.41 4.81 15.08
C ASN A 47 20.67 4.22 16.47
N LEU A 48 21.07 2.95 16.52
CA LEU A 48 21.45 2.26 17.75
C LEU A 48 22.97 2.17 17.84
N LYS A 49 23.48 1.67 18.97
CA LYS A 49 24.92 1.56 19.22
C LYS A 49 25.65 0.73 18.16
N PHE A 50 25.05 -0.37 17.72
CA PHE A 50 25.68 -1.35 16.83
C PHE A 50 24.94 -1.54 15.50
N VAL A 51 23.81 -0.85 15.29
CA VAL A 51 23.02 -0.95 14.06
C VAL A 51 22.30 0.37 13.75
N ASN A 52 22.39 0.80 12.50
CA ASN A 52 21.60 1.89 11.94
C ASN A 52 20.47 1.30 11.08
N ILE A 53 19.26 1.81 11.26
CA ILE A 53 18.03 1.33 10.64
C ILE A 53 17.40 2.49 9.87
N ASP A 54 17.25 2.36 8.56
CA ASP A 54 16.48 3.25 7.69
C ASP A 54 15.56 2.41 6.78
N VAL A 55 14.41 2.05 7.33
CA VAL A 55 13.48 1.11 6.72
C VAL A 55 12.21 1.85 6.32
N ASP A 56 11.84 1.69 5.06
CA ASP A 56 10.63 2.21 4.45
C ASP A 56 9.93 1.06 3.73
N ILE A 57 8.86 0.57 4.36
CA ILE A 57 8.06 -0.57 3.89
C ILE A 57 6.63 -0.12 3.57
N PRO A 58 5.97 -0.75 2.59
CA PRO A 58 4.64 -0.34 2.20
C PRO A 58 3.58 -0.88 3.17
N GLN A 59 2.55 -0.09 3.41
CA GLN A 59 1.27 -0.54 3.91
C GLN A 59 0.22 -0.37 2.81
N ILE A 60 -0.50 -1.44 2.51
CA ILE A 60 -1.64 -1.40 1.60
C ILE A 60 -2.81 -0.71 2.30
N VAL A 61 -3.44 0.24 1.62
CA VAL A 61 -4.65 0.94 2.08
C VAL A 61 -5.68 0.96 0.95
N GLY A 62 -6.91 0.56 1.28
CA GLY A 62 -8.05 0.64 0.36
C GLY A 62 -8.21 -0.60 -0.51
N LEU A 63 -7.73 -1.75 -0.08
CA LEU A 63 -8.05 -3.02 -0.74
C LEU A 63 -9.53 -3.36 -0.49
N ILE A 64 -10.24 -3.82 -1.52
CA ILE A 64 -11.66 -4.18 -1.41
C ILE A 64 -11.89 -5.23 -0.31
N ASN A 65 -10.95 -6.18 -0.18
CA ASN A 65 -10.96 -7.17 0.88
C ASN A 65 -10.07 -6.73 2.04
N GLU A 66 -10.68 -6.15 3.08
CA GLU A 66 -9.99 -5.68 4.29
C GLU A 66 -9.21 -6.79 5.03
N ASN A 67 -9.68 -8.04 4.98
CA ASN A 67 -8.96 -9.13 5.63
C ASN A 67 -7.69 -9.50 4.85
N GLY A 68 -7.76 -9.53 3.51
CA GLY A 68 -6.59 -9.70 2.65
C GLY A 68 -5.55 -8.60 2.90
N GLU A 69 -6.01 -7.35 3.01
CA GLU A 69 -5.17 -6.20 3.35
C GLU A 69 -4.41 -6.41 4.66
N LYS A 70 -5.14 -6.75 5.74
CA LYS A 70 -4.56 -7.00 7.06
C LYS A 70 -3.54 -8.13 7.04
N VAL A 71 -3.87 -9.24 6.38
CA VAL A 71 -2.97 -10.40 6.28
C VAL A 71 -1.66 -10.02 5.62
N ILE A 72 -1.71 -9.28 4.50
CA ILE A 72 -0.50 -8.89 3.76
C ILE A 72 0.31 -7.83 4.51
N ASN A 73 -0.36 -6.83 5.10
CA ASN A 73 0.32 -5.80 5.89
C ASN A 73 1.01 -6.39 7.14
N ASN A 74 0.40 -7.39 7.77
CA ASN A 74 1.01 -8.14 8.87
C ASN A 74 2.19 -8.97 8.37
N GLU A 75 2.05 -9.71 7.26
CA GLU A 75 3.16 -10.47 6.68
C GLU A 75 4.40 -9.60 6.41
N ILE A 76 4.20 -8.39 5.85
CA ILE A 76 5.29 -7.43 5.61
C ILE A 76 5.90 -6.95 6.94
N SER A 77 5.07 -6.60 7.92
CA SER A 77 5.52 -6.11 9.22
C SER A 77 6.29 -7.19 9.99
N ASP A 78 5.74 -8.40 10.09
CA ASP A 78 6.34 -9.52 10.82
C ASP A 78 7.68 -9.93 10.22
N TRP A 79 7.78 -9.96 8.88
CA TRP A 79 9.06 -10.21 8.20
C TRP A 79 10.09 -9.12 8.53
N THR A 80 9.69 -7.85 8.44
CA THR A 80 10.57 -6.70 8.68
C THR A 80 11.06 -6.68 10.13
N ASP A 81 10.16 -6.90 11.08
CA ASP A 81 10.48 -6.91 12.51
C ASP A 81 11.41 -8.08 12.84
N SER A 82 11.16 -9.27 12.28
CA SER A 82 12.03 -10.44 12.45
C SER A 82 13.44 -10.18 11.90
N TRP A 83 13.54 -9.62 10.70
CA TRP A 83 14.81 -9.27 10.06
C TRP A 83 15.61 -8.23 10.87
N ILE A 84 14.94 -7.17 11.33
CA ILE A 84 15.57 -6.14 12.18
C ILE A 84 16.08 -6.76 13.49
N ASN A 85 15.26 -7.59 14.14
CA ASN A 85 15.61 -8.19 15.43
C ASN A 85 16.80 -9.16 15.31
N GLU A 86 16.82 -10.01 14.28
CA GLU A 86 17.93 -10.95 14.03
C GLU A 86 19.27 -10.22 13.91
N VAL A 87 19.31 -9.14 13.12
CA VAL A 87 20.55 -8.37 12.94
C VAL A 87 20.91 -7.59 14.20
N LYS A 88 19.92 -7.06 14.91
CA LYS A 88 20.14 -6.37 16.19
C LYS A 88 20.77 -7.31 17.22
N GLU A 89 20.18 -8.48 17.45
CA GLU A 89 20.70 -9.49 18.39
C GLU A 89 22.13 -9.90 18.00
N THR A 90 22.36 -10.23 16.72
CA THR A 90 23.69 -10.55 16.20
C THR A 90 24.70 -9.41 16.43
N SER A 91 24.29 -8.16 16.23
CA SER A 91 25.16 -6.99 16.44
C SER A 91 25.49 -6.74 17.92
N GLU A 92 24.57 -7.06 18.82
CA GLU A 92 24.78 -6.96 20.27
C GLU A 92 25.77 -8.02 20.76
N ASP A 93 25.72 -9.23 20.20
CA ASP A 93 26.64 -10.32 20.51
C ASP A 93 28.05 -10.10 19.94
N LEU A 94 28.15 -9.64 18.69
CA LEU A 94 29.43 -9.46 18.00
C LEU A 94 30.10 -8.11 18.29
N THR A 95 29.34 -7.11 18.73
CA THR A 95 29.83 -5.76 19.09
C THR A 95 30.71 -5.12 18.01
N PRO A 96 30.20 -4.93 16.79
CA PRO A 96 31.02 -4.47 15.67
C PRO A 96 31.54 -3.05 15.89
N THR A 97 32.79 -2.78 15.47
CA THR A 97 33.42 -1.46 15.58
C THR A 97 32.73 -0.41 14.70
N ILE A 98 32.17 -0.85 13.57
CA ILE A 98 31.35 -0.04 12.68
C ILE A 98 29.92 -0.56 12.80
N PRO A 99 28.92 0.28 13.10
CA PRO A 99 27.53 -0.15 13.15
C PRO A 99 27.09 -0.83 11.85
N TYR A 100 26.32 -1.89 11.97
CA TYR A 100 25.64 -2.50 10.84
C TYR A 100 24.62 -1.55 10.24
N GLU A 101 24.24 -1.77 8.98
CA GLU A 101 23.26 -0.93 8.30
C GLU A 101 22.11 -1.77 7.75
N LEU A 102 20.89 -1.40 8.09
CA LEU A 102 19.66 -1.95 7.56
C LEU A 102 18.93 -0.87 6.77
N ASN A 103 18.78 -1.09 5.47
CA ASN A 103 18.03 -0.20 4.60
C ASN A 103 16.93 -0.99 3.90
N ALA A 104 15.70 -0.48 3.89
CA ALA A 104 14.64 -1.06 3.09
C ALA A 104 13.89 0.00 2.28
N LYS A 105 13.61 -0.32 1.02
CA LYS A 105 12.81 0.50 0.11
C LYS A 105 11.92 -0.39 -0.73
N TYR A 106 10.73 0.10 -1.05
CA TYR A 106 9.81 -0.61 -1.92
C TYR A 106 9.60 0.11 -3.25
N THR A 107 9.25 -0.66 -4.27
CA THR A 107 8.91 -0.15 -5.60
C THR A 107 7.57 -0.72 -6.03
N LEU A 108 6.62 0.18 -6.31
CA LEU A 108 5.37 -0.14 -6.97
C LEU A 108 5.63 -0.42 -8.46
N THR A 109 5.14 -1.56 -8.96
CA THR A 109 5.29 -1.97 -10.36
C THR A 109 3.96 -2.03 -11.11
N ASN A 110 2.84 -2.25 -10.41
CA ASN A 110 1.49 -2.22 -10.97
C ASN A 110 0.44 -1.91 -9.89
N ASN A 111 -0.63 -1.19 -10.24
CA ASN A 111 -1.73 -0.85 -9.32
C ASN A 111 -3.13 -0.90 -9.96
N GLU A 112 -3.30 -1.65 -11.03
CA GLU A 112 -4.59 -1.76 -11.75
C GLU A 112 -5.45 -2.93 -11.26
N ALA A 113 -5.48 -4.07 -11.98
CA ALA A 113 -6.20 -5.27 -11.54
C ALA A 113 -5.39 -6.08 -10.52
N ILE A 114 -4.06 -6.01 -10.63
CA ILE A 114 -3.10 -6.67 -9.75
C ILE A 114 -2.24 -5.58 -9.10
N LEU A 115 -2.29 -5.48 -7.77
CA LEU A 115 -1.34 -4.68 -7.03
C LEU A 115 -0.02 -5.45 -6.98
N SER A 116 1.02 -4.94 -7.64
CA SER A 116 2.34 -5.57 -7.72
C SER A 116 3.39 -4.59 -7.21
N PHE A 117 4.23 -5.06 -6.29
CA PHE A 117 5.37 -4.31 -5.77
C PHE A 117 6.42 -5.27 -5.22
N TYR A 118 7.62 -4.76 -5.00
CA TYR A 118 8.66 -5.49 -4.28
C TYR A 118 9.34 -4.59 -3.25
N ILE A 119 9.93 -5.21 -2.24
CA ILE A 119 10.71 -4.58 -1.19
C ILE A 119 12.13 -5.13 -1.27
N ASP A 120 13.12 -4.25 -1.37
CA ASP A 120 14.53 -4.58 -1.23
C ASP A 120 14.98 -4.33 0.20
N TYR A 121 15.39 -5.40 0.88
CA TYR A 121 15.98 -5.36 2.22
C TYR A 121 17.49 -5.48 2.09
N TYR A 122 18.19 -4.34 2.14
CA TYR A 122 19.64 -4.27 2.16
C TYR A 122 20.15 -4.37 3.59
N GLN A 123 21.12 -5.25 3.80
CA GLN A 123 21.80 -5.46 5.06
C GLN A 123 23.31 -5.40 4.85
N PHE A 124 23.98 -4.57 5.64
CA PHE A 124 25.43 -4.58 5.78
C PHE A 124 25.78 -5.01 7.21
N SER A 125 26.45 -6.14 7.35
CA SER A 125 26.88 -6.70 8.64
C SER A 125 28.41 -6.74 8.78
N GLY A 126 29.10 -5.78 8.14
CA GLY A 126 30.57 -5.77 8.02
C GLY A 126 31.08 -6.48 6.75
N GLY A 127 32.38 -6.37 6.48
CA GLY A 127 33.03 -6.91 5.28
C GLY A 127 33.14 -5.90 4.13
N ALA A 128 33.24 -6.38 2.90
CA ALA A 128 33.47 -5.54 1.72
C ALA A 128 32.19 -4.99 1.07
N HIS A 129 31.05 -5.66 1.25
CA HIS A 129 29.75 -5.27 0.69
C HIS A 129 28.60 -5.80 1.54
N GLY A 130 27.41 -5.21 1.38
CA GLY A 130 26.16 -5.73 1.94
C GLY A 130 25.51 -6.79 1.06
N ILE A 131 24.37 -7.30 1.52
CA ILE A 131 23.48 -8.23 0.82
C ILE A 131 22.10 -7.59 0.69
N THR A 132 21.47 -7.74 -0.48
CA THR A 132 20.07 -7.34 -0.69
C THR A 132 19.20 -8.57 -0.85
N THR A 133 18.17 -8.70 -0.01
CA THR A 133 17.10 -9.69 -0.16
C THR A 133 15.86 -8.98 -0.72
N ARG A 134 15.36 -9.43 -1.87
CA ARG A 134 14.13 -8.90 -2.48
C ARG A 134 12.92 -9.76 -2.11
N LYS A 135 11.83 -9.13 -1.66
CA LYS A 135 10.52 -9.77 -1.45
C LYS A 135 9.49 -9.15 -2.40
N SER A 136 8.83 -9.98 -3.20
CA SER A 136 7.83 -9.54 -4.17
C SER A 136 6.42 -9.91 -3.71
N TYR A 137 5.47 -9.00 -3.93
CA TYR A 137 4.07 -9.15 -3.60
C TYR A 137 3.23 -8.89 -4.86
N ASN A 138 2.33 -9.82 -5.16
CA ASN A 138 1.36 -9.70 -6.24
C ASN A 138 0.00 -10.03 -5.66
N ILE A 139 -0.94 -9.09 -5.69
CA ILE A 139 -2.24 -9.22 -5.05
C ILE A 139 -3.32 -8.95 -6.09
N ASP A 140 -4.25 -9.90 -6.26
CA ASP A 140 -5.48 -9.64 -7.00
C ASP A 140 -6.35 -8.66 -6.21
N ILE A 141 -6.60 -7.46 -6.74
CA ILE A 141 -7.22 -6.36 -5.99
C ILE A 141 -8.67 -6.68 -5.59
N LYS A 142 -9.38 -7.47 -6.40
CA LYS A 142 -10.78 -7.84 -6.15
C LYS A 142 -10.93 -8.84 -5.01
N SER A 143 -10.13 -9.89 -5.02
CA SER A 143 -10.20 -10.96 -4.02
C SER A 143 -9.34 -10.68 -2.78
N GLY A 144 -8.35 -9.79 -2.90
CA GLY A 144 -7.32 -9.54 -1.89
C GLY A 144 -6.39 -10.70 -1.64
N LYS A 145 -6.32 -11.66 -2.58
CA LYS A 145 -5.47 -12.84 -2.47
C LYS A 145 -4.11 -12.59 -3.12
N LYS A 146 -3.07 -13.10 -2.47
CA LYS A 146 -1.72 -13.16 -3.05
C LYS A 146 -1.70 -14.16 -4.21
N ILE A 147 -1.09 -13.75 -5.31
CA ILE A 147 -0.85 -14.57 -6.51
C ILE A 147 0.55 -15.14 -6.40
N GLU A 148 0.66 -16.46 -6.33
CA GLU A 148 1.91 -17.19 -6.34
C GLU A 148 2.23 -17.72 -7.74
N LEU A 149 3.51 -18.05 -7.99
CA LEU A 149 3.94 -18.61 -9.27
C LEU A 149 3.11 -19.82 -9.70
N LYS A 150 2.71 -20.67 -8.74
CA LYS A 150 1.89 -21.87 -8.99
C LYS A 150 0.52 -21.53 -9.58
N ASP A 151 -0.04 -20.37 -9.26
CA ASP A 151 -1.38 -19.95 -9.66
C ASP A 151 -1.43 -19.52 -11.13
N LEU A 152 -0.27 -19.31 -11.75
CA LEU A 152 -0.13 -19.03 -13.18
C LEU A 152 -0.23 -20.29 -14.05
N PHE A 153 -0.28 -21.48 -13.44
CA PHE A 153 -0.31 -22.76 -14.14
C PHE A 153 -1.59 -23.54 -13.84
N LYS A 154 -1.94 -24.48 -14.73
CA LYS A 154 -3.04 -25.41 -14.49
C LYS A 154 -2.77 -26.23 -13.23
N VAL A 155 -3.82 -26.53 -12.48
CA VAL A 155 -3.74 -27.42 -11.31
C VAL A 155 -3.08 -28.74 -11.69
N GLY A 156 -2.07 -29.16 -10.92
CA GLY A 156 -1.29 -30.37 -11.16
C GLY A 156 -0.09 -30.21 -12.10
N TYR A 157 0.10 -29.05 -12.72
CA TYR A 157 1.27 -28.79 -13.55
C TYR A 157 2.54 -28.58 -12.71
N ASN A 158 3.60 -29.32 -13.02
CA ASN A 158 4.88 -29.22 -12.30
C ASN A 158 5.77 -28.11 -12.89
N TYR A 159 5.45 -26.86 -12.55
CA TYR A 159 6.16 -25.67 -13.01
C TYR A 159 7.60 -25.55 -12.49
N LYS A 160 8.02 -26.37 -11.51
CA LYS A 160 9.38 -26.35 -10.95
C LYS A 160 10.38 -27.21 -11.74
N LYS A 161 9.92 -27.98 -12.73
CA LYS A 161 10.76 -28.85 -13.57
C LYS A 161 11.11 -28.26 -14.94
N ILE A 162 10.71 -27.00 -15.17
CA ILE A 162 11.14 -26.23 -16.35
C ILE A 162 12.53 -25.69 -16.09
#